data_AF-T0YQJ6-F1
#
_entry.id   AF-T0YQJ6-F1
#
_cell.length_a   1.000
_cell.length_b   1.000
_cell.length_c   1.000
_cell.angle_alpha   90.00
_cell.angle_beta   90.00
_cell.angle_gamma   90.00
#
_symmetry.space_group_name_H-M   'P 1'
#
loop_
_entity.id
_entity.type
_entity.pdbx_description
1 polymer ?
#
loop_
_entity_poly.entity_id
_entity_poly.type
_entity_poly.pdbx_seq_one_letter_code
_entity_poly.pdbx_strand_id
1 'polypeptide(L)' 'MQALTALVEQALAEVGGCTDLGALDEARVRWLGKKGALTEQLKSLGGLPAAER' A
#
# COMPACT_ATOMS: atom_id res chain seq x y z
N MET A 1 -4.12 13.00 -5.71
CA MET A 1 -3.10 12.21 -6.45
C MET A 1 -1.71 12.29 -5.81
N GLN A 2 -1.25 13.47 -5.35
CA GLN A 2 0.05 13.64 -4.65
C GLN A 2 0.25 12.70 -3.44
N ALA A 3 -0.81 12.44 -2.65
CA ALA A 3 -0.73 11.54 -1.49
C ALA A 3 -0.50 10.06 -1.88
N LEU A 4 -0.97 9.63 -3.07
CA LEU A 4 -0.78 8.25 -3.52
C LEU A 4 0.65 8.02 -4.01
N THR A 5 1.21 8.97 -4.75
CA THR A 5 2.61 8.90 -5.21
C THR A 5 3.57 8.80 -4.02
N ALA A 6 3.41 9.65 -3.00
CA ALA A 6 4.22 9.58 -1.79
C ALA A 6 4.11 8.22 -1.07
N LEU A 7 2.89 7.64 -1.03
CA LEU A 7 2.65 6.35 -0.42
C LEU A 7 3.36 5.21 -1.18
N VAL A 8 3.35 5.26 -2.52
CA VAL A 8 4.06 4.31 -3.37
C VAL A 8 5.58 4.45 -3.22
N GLU A 9 6.10 5.67 -3.24
CA GLU A 9 7.53 5.94 -3.03
C GLU A 9 8.02 5.40 -1.68
N GLN A 10 7.23 5.61 -0.63
CA GLN A 10 7.56 5.11 0.70
C GLN A 10 7.54 3.58 0.78
N ALA A 11 6.54 2.94 0.17
CA ALA A 11 6.48 1.49 0.09
C ALA A 11 7.67 0.91 -0.70
N LEU A 12 8.05 1.52 -1.82
CA LEU A 12 9.20 1.11 -2.63
C LEU A 12 10.52 1.26 -1.86
N ALA A 13 10.71 2.37 -1.15
CA ALA A 13 11.89 2.59 -0.33
C ALA A 13 12.00 1.58 0.82
N GLU A 14 10.89 1.28 1.50
CA GLU A 14 10.84 0.29 2.58
C GLU A 14 11.18 -1.12 2.07
N VAL A 15 10.54 -1.54 0.97
CA VAL A 15 10.80 -2.85 0.34
C VAL A 15 12.24 -2.95 -0.16
N GLY A 16 12.78 -1.89 -0.76
CA GLY A 16 14.18 -1.84 -1.21
C GLY A 16 15.21 -1.88 -0.09
N GLY A 17 14.81 -1.53 1.14
CA GLY A 17 15.66 -1.56 2.34
C GLY A 17 15.63 -2.88 3.12
N CYS A 18 14.74 -3.82 2.78
CA CYS A 18 14.64 -5.10 3.48
C CYS A 18 15.88 -5.97 3.21
N THR A 19 16.56 -6.43 4.26
CA THR A 19 17.77 -7.27 4.17
C THR A 19 17.52 -8.75 4.43
N ASP A 20 16.30 -9.12 4.81
CA ASP A 20 15.90 -10.49 5.06
C ASP A 20 14.42 -10.72 4.71
N LEU A 21 14.04 -11.99 4.64
CA LEU A 21 12.68 -12.39 4.26
C LEU A 21 11.62 -12.03 5.30
N GLY A 22 11.99 -11.92 6.58
CA GLY A 22 11.08 -11.50 7.64
C GLY A 22 10.69 -10.04 7.47
N ALA A 23 11.68 -9.15 7.31
CA ALA A 23 11.47 -7.75 7.02
C ALA A 23 10.64 -7.52 5.74
N LEU A 24 10.91 -8.31 4.69
CA LEU A 24 10.14 -8.26 3.45
C LEU A 24 8.68 -8.69 3.65
N ASP A 25 8.42 -9.72 4.45
CA ASP A 25 7.05 -10.15 4.75
C ASP A 25 6.29 -9.13 5.59
N GLU A 26 6.95 -8.51 6.57
CA GLU A 26 6.37 -7.42 7.36
C GLU A 26 5.97 -6.23 6.48
N ALA A 27 6.86 -5.80 5.57
CA ALA A 27 6.56 -4.75 4.60
C ALA A 27 5.38 -5.14 3.69
N ARG A 28 5.36 -6.39 3.19
CA ARG A 28 4.25 -6.93 2.39
C ARG A 28 2.92 -6.85 3.14
N VAL A 29 2.88 -7.25 4.42
CA VAL A 29 1.67 -7.19 5.24
C VAL A 29 1.24 -5.75 5.51
N ARG A 30 2.17 -4.86 5.82
CA ARG A 30 1.89 -3.43 6.08
C ARG A 30 1.27 -2.74 4.87
N TRP A 31 1.80 -2.98 3.66
CA TRP A 31 1.37 -2.26 2.47
C TRP A 31 0.22 -2.95 1.76
N LEU A 32 0.27 -4.27 1.62
CA LEU A 32 -0.63 -5.07 0.77
C LEU A 32 -1.53 -6.03 1.55
N GLY A 33 -1.39 -6.10 2.88
CA GLY A 33 -2.25 -6.92 3.72
C GLY A 33 -3.72 -6.51 3.64
N LYS A 34 -4.61 -7.33 4.20
CA LYS A 34 -6.07 -7.06 4.21
C LYS A 34 -6.43 -5.72 4.88
N LYS A 35 -5.61 -5.25 5.80
CA LYS A 35 -5.71 -3.93 6.47
C LYS A 35 -4.50 -3.05 6.15
N GLY A 36 -3.78 -3.37 5.08
CA GLY A 36 -2.59 -2.66 4.66
C GLY A 36 -2.94 -1.29 4.06
N ALA A 37 -2.00 -0.36 4.12
CA ALA A 37 -2.26 1.03 3.76
C ALA A 37 -2.79 1.19 2.33
N LEU A 38 -2.26 0.45 1.35
CA LEU A 38 -2.74 0.51 -0.03
C LEU A 38 -4.11 -0.15 -0.18
N THR A 39 -4.31 -1.30 0.47
CA THR A 39 -5.58 -2.04 0.44
C THR A 39 -6.74 -1.22 1.01
N GLU A 40 -6.54 -0.48 2.09
CA GLU A 40 -7.57 0.39 2.65
C GLU A 40 -7.95 1.55 1.71
N GLN A 41 -6.97 2.14 1.01
CA GLN A 41 -7.25 3.15 -0.02
C GLN A 41 -8.05 2.56 -1.19
N LEU A 42 -7.70 1.35 -1.64
CA LEU A 42 -8.44 0.66 -2.70
C LEU A 42 -9.87 0.31 -2.28
N LYS A 43 -10.11 -0.08 -1.02
CA LYS A 43 -11.46 -0.30 -0.49
C LYS A 43 -12.28 0.98 -0.44
N SER A 44 -11.66 2.09 -0.04
CA SER A 44 -12.30 3.41 -0.08
C SER A 44 -12.79 3.75 -1.49
N LEU A 45 -11.95 3.50 -2.51
CA LEU A 45 -12.35 3.67 -3.91
C LEU A 45 -13.44 2.68 -4.30
N GLY A 46 -13.31 1.41 -3.92
CA GLY A 46 -14.32 0.36 -4.14
C GLY A 46 -15.73 0.70 -3.63
N GLY A 47 -15.82 1.53 -2.59
CA GLY A 47 -17.07 2.02 -2.02
C GLY A 47 -17.73 3.18 -2.77
N LEU A 48 -17.06 3.80 -3.75
CA LEU A 48 -17.61 4.89 -4.54
C LEU A 48 -18.59 4.38 -5.63
N PRO A 49 -19.56 5.21 -6.06
CA PRO A 49 -20.40 4.93 -7.22
C PRO A 49 -19.57 4.59 -8.46
N ALA A 50 -20.10 3.77 -9.37
CA ALA A 50 -19.34 3.28 -10.52
C ALA A 50 -18.78 4.39 -11.43
N ALA A 51 -19.43 5.54 -11.49
CA ALA A 51 -18.97 6.70 -12.26
C ALA A 51 -17.86 7.51 -11.57
N GLU A 52 -17.62 7.26 -10.27
CA GLU A 52 -16.67 7.97 -9.42
C GLU A 52 -15.49 7.09 -8.97
N ARG A 53 -15.52 5.80 -9.38
CA ARG A 53 -14.41 4.85 -9.24
C ARG A 53 -13.39 5.02 -10.35
#